data_AF-A0A553GYI3-F1
#
_entry.id   AF-A0A553GYI3-F1
#
_cell.length_a   1.000
_cell.length_b   1.000
_cell.length_c   1.000
_cell.angle_alpha   90.00
_cell.angle_beta   90.00
_cell.angle_gamma   90.00
#
_symmetry.space_group_name_H-M   'P 1'
#
loop_
_entity.id
_entity.type
_entity.pdbx_description
1 polymer ?
#
loop_
_entity_poly.entity_id
_entity_poly.type
_entity_poly.pdbx_seq_one_letter_code
_entity_poly.pdbx_strand_id
1 'polypeptide(L)'
;MHQAGPLTLEGIAANLRALGADVGLVKKVEHMDDIARSLPRDGSVAIVGILGDFQGQRVGHAVYVFKDLSGSTRVMDRTGVYKSLSDLNLIYGVKQFSPFAYVHVKNVFGKVMVPGGTAVLAMEVLGVIATQQGATR
;
A
#
# COMPACT_ATOMS: atom_id res chain seq x y z
N MET A 1 26.88 -5.96 -5.87
CA MET A 1 25.97 -5.18 -5.01
C MET A 1 24.91 -4.55 -5.89
N HIS A 2 23.68 -5.10 -5.93
CA HIS A 2 22.58 -4.46 -6.63
C HIS A 2 22.00 -3.39 -5.71
N GLN A 3 22.21 -2.10 -6.02
CA GLN A 3 21.39 -1.04 -5.45
C GLN A 3 19.97 -1.26 -5.95
N ALA A 4 19.07 -1.70 -5.07
CA ALA A 4 17.65 -1.67 -5.35
C ALA A 4 17.26 -0.19 -5.56
N GLY A 5 16.85 0.16 -6.78
CA GLY A 5 16.27 1.48 -7.06
C GLY A 5 15.02 1.72 -6.21
N PRO A 6 14.49 2.96 -6.17
CA PRO A 6 13.25 3.23 -5.44
C PRO A 6 12.14 2.29 -5.92
N LEU A 7 11.52 1.55 -4.98
CA LEU A 7 10.42 0.64 -5.28
C LEU A 7 9.26 1.43 -5.88
N THR A 8 9.02 1.25 -7.18
CA THR A 8 7.84 1.78 -7.87
C THR A 8 6.60 0.97 -7.48
N LEU A 9 5.40 1.53 -7.66
CA LEU A 9 4.16 0.78 -7.43
C LEU A 9 4.07 -0.45 -8.34
N GLU A 10 4.59 -0.34 -9.57
CA GLU A 10 4.68 -1.46 -10.50
C GLU A 10 5.60 -2.55 -9.97
N GLY A 11 6.75 -2.17 -9.40
CA GLY A 11 7.68 -3.10 -8.75
C GLY A 11 7.07 -3.77 -7.52
N ILE A 12 6.38 -3.01 -6.68
CA ILE A 12 5.65 -3.54 -5.52
C ILE A 12 4.58 -4.54 -5.99
N ALA A 13 3.76 -4.16 -6.97
CA ALA A 13 2.72 -5.03 -7.50
C ALA A 13 3.29 -6.30 -8.13
N ALA A 14 4.38 -6.19 -8.90
CA ALA A 14 5.05 -7.34 -9.50
C ALA A 14 5.59 -8.31 -8.44
N ASN A 15 6.25 -7.79 -7.39
CA ASN A 15 6.78 -8.60 -6.29
C ASN A 15 5.65 -9.31 -5.54
N LEU A 16 4.56 -8.60 -5.20
CA LEU A 16 3.41 -9.21 -4.51
C LEU A 16 2.73 -10.29 -5.36
N ARG A 17 2.59 -10.07 -6.68
CA ARG A 17 2.08 -11.12 -7.58
C ARG A 17 3.01 -12.33 -7.66
N ALA A 18 4.32 -12.10 -7.71
CA ALA A 18 5.31 -13.18 -7.71
C ALA A 18 5.27 -14.02 -6.43
N LEU A 19 4.87 -13.41 -5.32
CA LEU A 19 4.62 -14.10 -4.07
C LEU A 19 3.26 -14.83 -4.05
N GLY A 20 2.36 -14.56 -5.01
CA GLY A 20 1.06 -15.24 -5.11
C GLY A 20 -0.10 -14.45 -4.52
N ALA A 21 0.07 -13.16 -4.23
CA ALA A 21 -1.03 -12.28 -3.86
C ALA A 21 -1.90 -11.91 -5.07
N ASP A 22 -3.22 -11.77 -4.88
CA ASP A 22 -4.13 -11.23 -5.89
C ASP A 22 -4.01 -9.70 -5.93
N VAL A 23 -3.24 -9.21 -6.91
CA VAL A 23 -2.96 -7.79 -7.10
C VAL A 23 -3.49 -7.33 -8.45
N GLY A 24 -4.37 -6.35 -8.43
CA GLY A 24 -4.95 -5.72 -9.62
C GLY A 24 -3.93 -4.90 -10.42
N LEU A 25 -4.36 -4.27 -11.51
CA LEU A 25 -3.51 -3.39 -12.31
C LEU A 25 -3.22 -2.07 -11.58
N VAL A 26 -2.05 -1.48 -11.84
CA VAL A 26 -1.74 -0.12 -11.38
C VAL A 26 -2.60 0.86 -12.19
N LYS A 27 -3.26 1.79 -11.50
CA LYS A 27 -4.13 2.80 -12.07
C LYS A 27 -3.63 4.18 -11.67
N LYS A 28 -3.69 5.14 -12.60
CA LYS A 28 -3.48 6.56 -12.29
C LYS A 28 -4.68 7.11 -11.53
N VAL A 29 -4.44 8.07 -10.66
CA VAL A 29 -5.48 8.73 -9.87
C VAL A 29 -5.01 10.11 -9.43
N GLU A 30 -5.95 11.05 -9.33
CA GLU A 30 -5.69 12.43 -8.90
C GLU A 30 -6.30 12.73 -7.53
N HIS A 31 -7.33 11.97 -7.13
CA HIS A 31 -8.10 12.21 -5.91
C HIS A 31 -8.24 10.96 -5.05
N MET A 32 -8.10 11.13 -3.73
CA MET A 32 -8.28 10.05 -2.77
C MET A 32 -9.70 9.49 -2.76
N ASP A 33 -10.69 10.31 -3.10
CA ASP A 33 -12.10 9.89 -3.15
C ASP A 33 -12.36 8.81 -4.20
N ASP A 34 -11.63 8.83 -5.32
CA ASP A 34 -11.74 7.79 -6.36
C ASP A 34 -11.25 6.45 -5.85
N ILE A 35 -10.15 6.46 -5.11
CA ILE A 35 -9.60 5.27 -4.46
C ILE A 35 -10.59 4.74 -3.43
N ALA A 36 -11.10 5.62 -2.57
CA ALA A 36 -12.05 5.29 -1.50
C ALA A 36 -13.37 4.70 -2.00
N ARG A 37 -13.85 5.17 -3.16
CA ARG A 37 -15.03 4.64 -3.85
C ARG A 37 -14.76 3.27 -4.47
N SER A 38 -13.56 3.05 -4.99
CA SER A 38 -13.20 1.79 -5.64
C SER A 38 -12.90 0.63 -4.68
N LEU A 39 -12.61 0.92 -3.41
CA LEU A 39 -12.24 -0.07 -2.41
C LEU A 39 -13.44 -0.86 -1.87
N PRO A 40 -13.47 -2.19 -1.99
CA PRO A 40 -14.49 -3.02 -1.36
C PRO A 40 -14.30 -3.14 0.16
N ARG A 41 -15.35 -3.58 0.86
CA ARG A 41 -15.36 -3.82 2.33
C ARG A 41 -14.91 -5.23 2.74
N ASP A 42 -14.42 -6.02 1.79
CA ASP A 42 -14.11 -7.45 1.91
C ASP A 42 -12.71 -7.77 2.47
N GLY A 43 -12.04 -6.79 3.07
CA GLY A 43 -10.63 -6.95 3.47
C GLY A 43 -9.63 -6.45 2.42
N SER A 44 -10.02 -6.09 1.21
CA SER A 44 -9.08 -5.53 0.23
C SER A 44 -8.47 -4.18 0.66
N VAL A 45 -7.26 -3.91 0.19
CA VAL A 45 -6.52 -2.66 0.43
C VAL A 45 -6.03 -2.07 -0.89
N ALA A 46 -5.80 -0.76 -0.92
CA ALA A 46 -5.11 -0.11 -2.01
C ALA A 46 -3.73 0.31 -1.52
N ILE A 47 -2.68 -0.02 -2.26
CA ILE A 47 -1.37 0.62 -2.10
C ILE A 47 -1.39 1.85 -2.99
N VAL A 48 -1.15 3.01 -2.42
CA VAL A 48 -1.27 4.31 -3.07
C VAL A 48 0.07 5.01 -3.05
N GLY A 49 0.56 5.38 -4.23
CA GLY A 49 1.69 6.25 -4.39
C GLY A 49 1.24 7.69 -4.20
N ILE A 50 1.90 8.38 -3.29
CA ILE A 50 1.68 9.80 -2.99
C ILE A 50 2.96 10.58 -3.25
N LEU A 51 2.79 11.84 -3.66
CA LEU A 51 3.88 12.77 -3.88
C LEU A 51 3.62 14.06 -3.10
N GLY A 52 4.64 14.57 -2.44
CA GLY A 52 4.59 15.83 -1.71
C GLY A 52 5.85 16.64 -1.93
N ASP A 53 5.81 17.91 -1.54
CA ASP A 53 6.97 18.80 -1.58
C ASP A 53 7.52 19.00 -0.17
N PHE A 54 8.79 18.65 0.03
CA PHE A 54 9.54 18.85 1.26
C PHE A 54 10.74 19.74 0.96
N GLN A 55 10.79 20.94 1.54
CA GLN A 55 11.91 21.88 1.37
C GLN A 55 12.29 22.14 -0.10
N GLY A 56 11.30 22.22 -1.00
CA GLY A 56 11.51 22.46 -2.43
C GLY A 56 11.90 21.21 -3.24
N GLN A 57 11.97 20.04 -2.61
CA GLN A 57 12.20 18.76 -3.28
C GLN A 57 10.93 17.92 -3.33
N ARG A 58 10.71 17.25 -4.48
CA ARG A 58 9.60 16.32 -4.66
C ARG A 58 9.93 14.99 -3.97
N VAL A 59 9.11 14.60 -3.00
CA VAL A 59 9.27 13.35 -2.24
C VAL A 59 8.12 12.41 -2.59
N GLY A 60 8.46 11.19 -3.00
CA GLY A 60 7.51 10.10 -3.21
C GLY A 60 7.43 9.19 -2.00
N HIS A 61 6.22 8.75 -1.68
CA HIS A 61 5.95 7.80 -0.60
C HIS A 61 4.80 6.84 -0.98
N ALA A 62 4.70 5.70 -0.31
CA ALA A 62 3.61 4.76 -0.50
C ALA A 62 2.85 4.54 0.80
N VAL A 63 1.52 4.55 0.71
CA VAL A 63 0.62 4.33 1.86
C VAL A 63 -0.42 3.28 1.51
N TYR A 64 -1.02 2.67 2.53
CA TYR A 64 -2.14 1.76 2.37
C TYR A 64 -3.45 2.49 2.62
N VAL A 65 -4.47 2.22 1.82
CA VAL A 65 -5.81 2.77 1.99
C VAL A 65 -6.80 1.62 2.09
N PHE A 66 -7.67 1.66 3.09
CA PHE A 66 -8.61 0.57 3.35
C PHE A 66 -9.88 1.07 4.02
N LYS A 67 -10.94 0.27 3.97
CA LYS A 67 -12.14 0.47 4.80
C LYS A 67 -11.98 -0.30 6.12
N ASP A 68 -12.17 0.40 7.24
CA ASP A 68 -12.21 -0.19 8.58
C ASP A 68 -13.53 -0.95 8.85
N LEU A 69 -13.69 -1.53 10.04
CA LEU A 69 -14.89 -2.30 10.42
C LEU A 69 -16.19 -1.47 10.38
N SER A 70 -16.10 -0.14 10.58
CA SER A 70 -17.23 0.77 10.42
C SER A 70 -17.53 1.11 8.96
N GLY A 71 -16.65 0.70 8.04
CA GLY A 71 -16.69 1.04 6.63
C GLY A 71 -16.11 2.41 6.29
N SER A 72 -15.46 3.07 7.26
CA SER A 72 -14.78 4.34 7.07
C SER A 72 -13.44 4.13 6.36
N THR A 73 -13.09 5.01 5.42
CA THR A 73 -11.78 4.97 4.76
C THR A 73 -10.69 5.42 5.73
N ARG A 74 -9.59 4.68 5.77
CA ARG A 74 -8.41 4.95 6.58
C ARG A 74 -7.16 4.90 5.71
N VAL A 75 -6.16 5.68 6.12
CA VAL A 75 -4.82 5.67 5.53
C VAL A 75 -3.88 5.06 6.55
N MET A 76 -3.15 4.01 6.20
CA MET A 76 -2.10 3.42 7.01
C MET A 76 -0.75 3.73 6.38
N ASP A 77 0.16 4.21 7.22
CA ASP A 77 1.57 4.37 6.93
C ASP A 77 2.38 3.52 7.93
N ARG A 78 3.68 3.37 7.70
CA ARG A 78 4.61 2.73 8.64
C ARG A 78 4.55 3.32 10.06
N THR A 79 4.10 4.56 10.21
CA THR A 79 4.01 5.26 11.50
C THR A 79 2.67 5.09 12.22
N GLY A 80 1.64 4.55 11.56
CA GLY A 80 0.32 4.38 12.17
C GLY A 80 -0.84 4.51 11.18
N VAL A 81 -2.04 4.74 11.72
CA VAL A 81 -3.27 4.85 10.94
C VAL A 81 -3.97 6.17 11.19
N TYR A 82 -4.43 6.75 10.09
CA TYR A 82 -4.88 8.11 9.98
C TYR A 82 -6.24 8.17 9.28
N LYS A 83 -6.93 9.30 9.46
CA LYS A 83 -8.23 9.54 8.82
C LYS A 83 -8.05 10.01 7.38
N SER A 84 -6.93 10.66 7.07
CA SER A 84 -6.67 11.26 5.76
C SER A 84 -5.19 11.41 5.45
N LEU A 85 -4.85 11.76 4.20
CA LEU A 85 -3.49 12.17 3.83
C LEU A 85 -3.05 13.46 4.55
N SER A 86 -3.99 14.34 4.93
CA SER A 86 -3.66 15.59 5.62
C SER A 86 -3.01 15.35 6.98
N ASP A 87 -3.38 14.25 7.66
CA ASP A 87 -2.76 13.85 8.92
C ASP A 87 -1.27 13.47 8.72
N LEU A 88 -0.92 12.93 7.54
CA LEU A 88 0.46 12.61 7.17
C LEU A 88 1.29 13.85 6.81
N ASN A 89 0.65 14.91 6.30
CA ASN A 89 1.36 16.14 5.96
C ASN A 89 2.13 16.70 7.17
N LEU A 90 1.51 16.67 8.35
CA LEU A 90 2.11 17.13 9.61
C LEU A 90 3.30 16.26 10.03
N ILE A 91 3.19 14.95 9.85
CA ILE A 91 4.22 13.97 10.25
C ILE A 91 5.46 14.10 9.37
N TYR A 92 5.25 14.28 8.06
CA TYR A 92 6.32 14.34 7.07
C TYR A 92 6.80 15.77 6.78
N GLY A 93 6.19 16.78 7.39
CA GLY A 93 6.54 18.19 7.17
C GLY A 93 6.33 18.64 5.71
N VAL A 94 5.44 17.98 4.97
CA VAL A 94 5.12 18.34 3.59
C VAL A 94 3.91 19.25 3.55
N LYS A 95 3.87 20.19 2.59
CA LYS A 95 2.71 21.09 2.44
C LYS A 95 1.44 20.31 2.11
N GLN A 96 1.55 19.36 1.18
CA GLN A 96 0.45 18.54 0.73
C GLN A 96 0.95 17.30 0.02
N PHE A 97 0.52 16.13 0.47
CA PHE A 97 0.56 14.91 -0.33
C PHE A 97 -0.60 14.87 -1.32
N SER A 98 -0.31 14.51 -2.56
CA SER A 98 -1.29 14.22 -3.61
C SER A 98 -1.08 12.80 -4.12
N PRO A 99 -2.14 12.00 -4.28
CA PRO A 99 -2.00 10.69 -4.89
C PRO A 99 -1.70 10.84 -6.39
N PHE A 100 -0.99 9.87 -6.96
CA PHE A 100 -0.73 9.84 -8.42
C PHE A 100 -1.05 8.48 -9.05
N ALA A 101 -0.97 7.40 -8.28
CA ALA A 101 -1.31 6.07 -8.73
C ALA A 101 -1.66 5.16 -7.55
N TYR A 102 -2.40 4.10 -7.83
CA TYR A 102 -2.75 3.09 -6.85
C TYR A 102 -2.87 1.70 -7.46
N VAL A 103 -2.80 0.68 -6.62
CA VAL A 103 -3.04 -0.71 -6.97
C VAL A 103 -3.83 -1.41 -5.87
N HIS A 104 -4.83 -2.20 -6.25
CA HIS A 104 -5.59 -3.02 -5.30
C HIS A 104 -4.86 -4.31 -4.99
N VAL A 105 -4.83 -4.65 -3.72
CA VAL A 105 -4.45 -5.96 -3.21
C VAL A 105 -5.68 -6.55 -2.53
N LYS A 106 -6.15 -7.68 -3.03
CA LYS A 106 -7.38 -8.33 -2.58
C LYS A 106 -7.07 -9.40 -1.54
N ASN A 107 -8.11 -9.84 -0.82
CA ASN A 107 -8.06 -10.95 0.14
C ASN A 107 -6.98 -10.78 1.22
N VAL A 108 -6.89 -9.58 1.80
CA VAL A 108 -6.01 -9.30 2.94
C VAL A 108 -6.76 -9.64 4.22
N PHE A 109 -6.31 -10.68 4.93
CA PHE A 109 -7.00 -11.32 6.05
C PHE A 109 -6.90 -10.58 7.39
N GLY A 110 -5.89 -9.73 7.58
CA GLY A 110 -5.72 -8.97 8.81
C GLY A 110 -5.91 -7.47 8.57
N LYS A 111 -6.92 -6.87 9.20
CA LYS A 111 -7.07 -5.42 9.36
C LYS A 111 -7.42 -5.13 10.82
N VAL A 112 -6.49 -5.38 11.74
CA VAL A 112 -6.77 -5.15 13.17
C VAL A 112 -6.16 -3.83 13.57
N MET A 113 -7.03 -2.91 13.99
CA MET A 113 -6.67 -1.72 14.75
C MET A 113 -6.68 -2.11 16.23
N VAL A 114 -5.52 -2.39 16.81
CA VAL A 114 -5.41 -2.71 18.23
C VAL A 114 -5.55 -1.41 19.05
N PRO A 115 -6.28 -1.41 20.18
CA PRO A 115 -6.25 -0.28 21.12
C PRO A 115 -4.80 0.06 21.47
N GLY A 116 -4.35 1.28 21.15
CA GLY A 116 -2.94 1.68 21.24
C GLY A 116 -2.27 2.03 19.91
N GLY A 117 -2.98 1.90 18.78
CA GLY A 117 -2.55 2.45 17.49
C GLY A 117 -1.78 1.50 16.58
N THR A 118 -1.56 0.25 17.00
CA THR A 118 -0.94 -0.77 16.14
C THR A 118 -1.95 -1.24 15.12
N ALA A 119 -1.63 -1.04 13.84
CA ALA A 119 -2.37 -1.61 12.73
C ALA A 119 -1.58 -2.75 12.12
N VAL A 120 -2.22 -3.92 12.04
CA VAL A 120 -1.63 -5.09 11.38
C VAL A 120 -2.37 -5.35 10.08
N LEU A 121 -1.60 -5.37 8.99
CA LEU A 121 -2.04 -5.79 7.67
C LEU A 121 -1.42 -7.16 7.37
N ALA A 122 -2.24 -8.20 7.37
CA ALA A 122 -1.80 -9.56 7.05
C ALA A 122 -2.38 -9.97 5.69
N MET A 123 -1.50 -10.31 4.76
CA MET A 123 -1.83 -10.76 3.41
C MET A 123 -1.53 -12.25 3.30
N GLU A 124 -2.49 -13.03 2.81
CA GLU A 124 -2.19 -14.41 2.45
C GLU A 124 -1.42 -14.42 1.14
N VAL A 125 -0.37 -15.23 1.13
CA VAL A 125 0.59 -15.33 0.05
C VAL A 125 0.68 -16.82 -0.26
N LEU A 126 0.28 -17.24 -1.46
CA LEU A 126 0.36 -18.64 -1.89
C LEU A 126 1.83 -19.06 -1.98
N GLY A 127 2.33 -19.69 -0.90
CA GLY A 127 3.68 -20.25 -0.86
C GLY A 127 3.81 -21.42 -1.82
N VAL A 128 4.55 -21.26 -2.91
CA VAL A 128 4.98 -22.37 -3.76
C VAL A 128 6.31 -22.89 -3.22
N ILE A 129 6.35 -24.17 -2.84
CA ILE A 129 7.61 -24.83 -2.50
C ILE A 129 8.40 -24.95 -3.81
N ALA A 130 9.40 -24.10 -3.99
CA ALA A 130 10.36 -24.25 -5.07
C ALA A 130 11.28 -25.43 -4.72
N THR A 131 10.94 -26.63 -5.19
CA THR A 131 11.89 -27.73 -5.24
C THR A 131 12.94 -27.38 -6.29
N GLN A 132 14.14 -27.03 -5.83
CA GLN A 132 15.31 -26.93 -6.69
C GLN A 132 15.52 -28.34 -7.27
N GLN A 133 15.15 -28.55 -8.54
CA GLN A 133 15.54 -29.77 -9.25
C GLN A 133 17.06 -29.80 -9.25
N GLY A 134 17.61 -30.76 -8.51
CA GLY A 134 19.04 -30.95 -8.39
C GLY A 134 19.67 -30.99 -9.77
N ALA A 135 20.80 -30.31 -9.91
CA ALA A 135 21.68 -30.48 -11.04
C ALA A 135 22.05 -31.96 -11.17
N THR A 136 21.35 -32.68 -12.04
CA THR A 136 21.79 -33.97 -12.53
C THR A 136 22.93 -33.74 -13.52
N ARG A 137 24.14 -33.91 -12.98
CA ARG A 137 25.43 -34.29 -13.60
C ARG A 137 25.92 -33.49 -14.80
#